data_AF-A0A3N5MR40-F1
#
_entry.id   AF-A0A3N5MR40-F1
#
_cell.length_a   1.000
_cell.length_b   1.000
_cell.length_c   1.000
_cell.angle_alpha   90.00
_cell.angle_beta   90.00
_cell.angle_gamma   90.00
#
_symmetry.space_group_name_H-M   'P 1'
#
loop_
_entity.id
_entity.type
_entity.pdbx_description
1 polymer ?
#
loop_
_entity_poly.entity_id
_entity_poly.type
_entity_poly.pdbx_seq_one_letter_code
_entity_poly.pdbx_strand_id
1 'polypeptide(L)'
;MPTSRRNNQSLATQILGYLASDLGILVVAALIILAVYAIDTMRPLGEPVWLLYFIPLILSYWSSRYYAIPTVFIVTVLFLVAGFFLSPQGIPIQMAILSRFTFFLLFFILSLVLCTIRGRQIREETL
;
A
#
# COMPACT_ATOMS: atom_id res chain seq x y z
N MET A 1 48.50 9.35 4.30
CA MET A 1 48.04 7.94 4.31
C MET A 1 46.53 7.94 4.20
N PRO A 2 45.90 7.39 3.15
CA PRO A 2 44.45 7.31 3.09
C PRO A 2 44.01 6.11 3.94
N THR A 3 43.30 6.38 5.02
CA THR A 3 42.66 5.34 5.83
C THR A 3 41.56 4.68 5.01
N SER A 4 41.76 3.40 4.67
CA SER A 4 40.74 2.55 4.08
C SER A 4 39.54 2.48 5.02
N ARG A 5 38.50 3.25 4.76
CA ARG A 5 37.20 3.11 5.42
C ARG A 5 36.51 1.89 4.82
N ARG A 6 36.95 0.70 5.24
CA ARG A 6 36.40 -0.60 4.85
C ARG A 6 34.96 -0.68 5.34
N ASN A 7 34.06 -0.33 4.44
CA ASN A 7 32.62 -0.28 4.61
C ASN A 7 32.07 -1.70 4.78
N ASN A 8 32.08 -2.23 6.01
CA ASN A 8 31.35 -3.45 6.39
C ASN A 8 29.84 -3.15 6.46
N GLN A 9 29.24 -2.74 5.34
CA GLN A 9 27.79 -2.78 5.19
C GLN A 9 27.40 -4.26 5.15
N SER A 10 26.78 -4.74 6.23
CA SER A 10 26.24 -6.11 6.25
C SER A 10 25.22 -6.24 5.10
N LEU A 11 25.10 -7.43 4.51
CA LEU A 11 24.10 -7.72 3.48
C LEU A 11 22.70 -7.19 3.85
N ALA A 12 22.36 -7.24 5.14
CA ALA A 12 21.12 -6.67 5.66
C ALA A 12 21.00 -5.15 5.41
N THR A 13 22.05 -4.35 5.65
CA THR A 13 22.02 -2.90 5.37
C THR A 13 21.94 -2.58 3.88
N GLN A 14 22.54 -3.40 3.00
CA GLN A 14 22.38 -3.23 1.56
C GLN A 14 20.96 -3.57 1.11
N ILE A 15 20.41 -4.69 1.56
CA ILE A 15 19.04 -5.11 1.24
C ILE A 15 18.04 -4.07 1.75
N LEU A 16 18.20 -3.58 2.97
CA LEU A 16 17.38 -2.50 3.52
C LEU A 16 17.50 -1.21 2.69
N GLY A 17 18.70 -0.87 2.21
CA GLY A 17 18.90 0.27 1.29
C GLY A 17 18.17 0.09 -0.05
N TYR A 18 18.18 -1.11 -0.62
CA TYR A 18 17.43 -1.42 -1.84
C TYR A 18 15.92 -1.43 -1.60
N LEU A 19 15.44 -1.97 -0.48
CA LEU A 19 14.02 -1.97 -0.10
C LEU A 19 13.49 -0.57 0.22
N ALA A 20 14.32 0.25 0.86
CA ALA A 20 14.02 1.65 1.16
C ALA A 20 14.15 2.57 -0.06
N SER A 21 14.69 2.07 -1.18
CA SER A 21 14.58 2.78 -2.45
C SER A 21 13.11 2.87 -2.85
N ASP A 22 12.74 3.93 -3.55
CA ASP A 22 11.37 4.12 -4.04
C ASP A 22 10.84 2.95 -4.86
N LEU A 23 11.71 2.34 -5.66
CA LEU A 23 11.39 1.16 -6.46
C LEU A 23 11.16 -0.04 -5.55
N GLY A 24 11.99 -0.20 -4.51
CA GLY A 24 11.80 -1.20 -3.46
C GLY A 24 10.47 -1.04 -2.72
N ILE A 25 10.12 0.19 -2.32
CA ILE A 25 8.86 0.52 -1.65
C ILE A 25 7.67 0.13 -2.53
N LEU A 26 7.70 0.48 -3.82
CA LEU A 26 6.63 0.12 -4.76
C LEU A 26 6.54 -1.39 -4.99
N VAL A 27 7.67 -2.09 -5.10
CA VAL A 27 7.70 -3.55 -5.24
C VAL A 27 7.15 -4.24 -3.99
N VAL A 28 7.54 -3.80 -2.80
CA VAL A 28 7.02 -4.32 -1.53
C VAL A 28 5.54 -4.04 -1.41
N ALA A 29 5.07 -2.83 -1.73
CA ALA A 29 3.65 -2.50 -1.74
C ALA A 29 2.87 -3.41 -2.71
N ALA A 30 3.37 -3.64 -3.93
CA ALA A 30 2.74 -4.53 -4.90
C ALA A 30 2.68 -5.98 -4.40
N LEU A 31 3.75 -6.49 -3.79
CA LEU A 31 3.77 -7.83 -3.19
C LEU A 31 2.76 -7.96 -2.05
N ILE A 32 2.64 -6.93 -1.20
CA ILE A 32 1.64 -6.93 -0.12
C ILE A 32 0.23 -6.91 -0.71
N ILE A 33 -0.05 -6.06 -1.72
CA ILE A 33 -1.35 -6.02 -2.40
C ILE A 33 -1.71 -7.40 -2.95
N LEU A 34 -0.76 -8.06 -3.63
CA LEU A 34 -0.98 -9.39 -4.21
C LEU A 34 -1.26 -10.44 -3.14
N ALA A 35 -0.51 -10.41 -2.03
CA ALA A 35 -0.73 -11.32 -0.91
C ALA A 35 -2.10 -11.09 -0.24
N VAL A 36 -2.47 -9.82 0.01
CA VAL A 36 -3.77 -9.47 0.58
C VAL A 36 -4.89 -9.92 -0.34
N TYR A 37 -4.76 -9.73 -1.65
CA TYR A 37 -5.73 -10.18 -2.64
C TYR A 37 -5.89 -11.71 -2.69
N ALA A 38 -4.79 -12.46 -2.62
CA ALA A 38 -4.85 -13.91 -2.53
C ALA A 38 -5.62 -14.36 -1.27
N ILE A 39 -5.41 -13.69 -0.13
CA ILE A 39 -6.16 -13.97 1.09
C ILE A 39 -7.64 -13.57 0.92
N ASP A 40 -7.91 -12.40 0.33
CA ASP A 40 -9.26 -11.85 0.14
C ASP A 40 -10.13 -12.74 -0.78
N THR A 41 -9.52 -13.36 -1.79
CA THR A 41 -10.22 -14.29 -2.70
C THR A 41 -10.49 -15.66 -2.06
N MET A 42 -9.68 -16.09 -1.10
CA MET A 42 -9.89 -17.36 -0.38
C MET A 42 -10.84 -17.22 0.82
N ARG A 43 -11.01 -16.01 1.36
CA ARG A 43 -11.85 -15.77 2.54
C ARG A 43 -13.31 -15.50 2.14
N PRO A 44 -14.29 -15.99 2.91
CA PRO A 44 -15.69 -15.68 2.67
C PRO A 44 -15.95 -14.17 2.74
N LEU A 45 -16.87 -13.68 1.92
CA LEU A 45 -17.41 -12.33 2.03
C LEU A 45 -17.89 -12.09 3.48
N GLY A 46 -17.32 -11.10 4.16
CA GLY A 46 -17.66 -10.74 5.55
C GLY A 46 -16.46 -10.60 6.50
N GLU A 47 -15.33 -11.22 6.17
CA GLU A 47 -14.08 -11.05 6.92
C GLU A 47 -13.41 -9.69 6.59
N PRO A 48 -12.91 -8.93 7.59
CA PRO A 48 -12.32 -7.62 7.38
C PRO A 48 -10.88 -7.67 6.83
N VAL A 49 -10.60 -8.62 5.92
CA VAL A 49 -9.29 -8.80 5.26
C VAL A 49 -8.88 -7.55 4.49
N TRP A 50 -9.86 -6.81 3.98
CA TRP A 50 -9.67 -5.55 3.29
C TRP A 50 -8.93 -4.49 4.12
N LEU A 51 -8.93 -4.58 5.46
CA LEU A 51 -8.11 -3.70 6.31
C LEU A 51 -6.61 -3.82 6.02
N LEU A 52 -6.15 -4.96 5.53
CA LEU A 52 -4.73 -5.17 5.24
C LEU A 52 -4.25 -4.32 4.05
N TYR A 53 -5.14 -3.85 3.18
CA TYR A 53 -4.80 -2.93 2.11
C TYR A 53 -4.37 -1.54 2.60
N PHE A 54 -4.63 -1.18 3.87
CA PHE A 54 -4.08 0.04 4.47
C PHE A 54 -2.55 0.00 4.56
N ILE A 55 -1.96 -1.19 4.71
CA ILE A 55 -0.51 -1.37 4.83
C ILE A 55 0.24 -0.83 3.60
N PRO A 56 -0.04 -1.28 2.36
CA PRO A 56 0.66 -0.77 1.18
C PRO A 56 0.37 0.73 0.94
N LEU A 57 -0.80 1.23 1.32
CA LEU A 57 -1.12 2.66 1.19
C LEU A 57 -0.26 3.51 2.13
N ILE A 58 -0.13 3.12 3.40
CA ILE A 58 0.76 3.81 4.35
C ILE A 58 2.21 3.63 3.89
N LEU A 59 2.58 2.46 3.38
CA LEU A 59 3.93 2.22 2.86
C LEU A 59 4.28 3.17 1.71
N SER A 60 3.31 3.47 0.84
CA SER A 60 3.47 4.41 -0.28
C SER A 60 3.81 5.84 0.15
N TYR A 61 3.47 6.23 1.38
CA TYR A 61 3.82 7.54 1.93
C TYR A 61 5.33 7.73 2.13
N TRP A 62 6.06 6.66 2.45
CA TRP A 62 7.53 6.71 2.55
C TRP A 62 8.22 6.77 1.18
N SER A 63 7.50 6.64 0.07
CA SER A 63 8.08 6.90 -1.23
C SER A 63 8.33 8.40 -1.43
N SER A 64 9.50 8.72 -1.96
CA SER A 64 9.89 10.02 -2.46
C SER A 64 9.00 10.49 -3.63
N ARG A 65 8.32 9.59 -4.35
CA ARG A 65 7.51 9.93 -5.53
C ARG A 65 6.10 10.38 -5.15
N TYR A 66 5.74 11.58 -5.61
CA TYR A 66 4.39 12.15 -5.47
C TYR A 66 3.28 11.23 -6.02
N TYR A 67 3.56 10.49 -7.10
CA TYR A 67 2.59 9.59 -7.73
C TYR A 67 2.41 8.23 -7.01
N ALA A 68 3.24 7.90 -6.01
CA ALA A 68 3.17 6.59 -5.35
C ALA A 68 1.82 6.34 -4.66
N ILE A 69 1.32 7.33 -3.91
CA ILE A 69 0.04 7.26 -3.18
C ILE A 69 -1.13 7.05 -4.14
N PRO A 70 -1.36 7.90 -5.18
CA PRO A 70 -2.47 7.68 -6.10
C PRO A 70 -2.34 6.39 -6.91
N THR A 71 -1.14 5.95 -7.28
CA THR A 71 -0.95 4.66 -7.97
C THR A 71 -1.36 3.49 -7.09
N VAL A 72 -0.90 3.44 -5.83
CA VAL A 72 -1.28 2.38 -4.88
C VAL A 72 -2.78 2.38 -4.62
N PHE A 73 -3.38 3.57 -4.52
CA PHE A 73 -4.83 3.70 -4.39
C PHE A 73 -5.57 3.07 -5.58
N ILE A 74 -5.24 3.46 -6.81
CA ILE A 74 -5.90 2.96 -8.02
C ILE A 74 -5.76 1.44 -8.14
N VAL A 75 -4.54 0.91 -7.94
CA VAL A 75 -4.28 -0.53 -8.01
C VAL A 75 -5.11 -1.26 -6.95
N THR A 76 -5.11 -0.78 -5.71
CA THR A 76 -5.88 -1.40 -4.63
C THR A 76 -7.38 -1.42 -4.93
N VAL A 77 -7.93 -0.33 -5.47
CA VAL A 77 -9.35 -0.25 -5.85
C VAL A 77 -9.68 -1.28 -6.94
N LEU A 78 -8.82 -1.44 -7.96
CA LEU A 78 -9.01 -2.48 -8.99
C LEU A 78 -9.04 -3.88 -8.39
N PHE A 79 -8.11 -4.18 -7.48
CA PHE A 79 -8.05 -5.48 -6.80
C PHE A 79 -9.23 -5.71 -5.86
N LEU A 80 -9.73 -4.67 -5.20
CA LEU A 80 -10.94 -4.73 -4.38
C LEU A 80 -12.17 -5.10 -5.22
N VAL A 81 -12.32 -4.46 -6.39
CA VAL A 81 -13.42 -4.75 -7.32
C VAL A 81 -13.29 -6.18 -7.86
N ALA A 82 -12.08 -6.60 -8.27
CA ALA A 82 -11.84 -7.95 -8.73
C ALA A 82 -12.12 -9.01 -7.65
N GLY A 83 -11.70 -8.76 -6.40
CA GLY A 83 -11.94 -9.63 -5.26
C GLY A 83 -13.43 -9.82 -5.00
N PHE A 84 -14.24 -8.77 -5.13
CA PHE A 84 -15.70 -8.87 -4.96
C PHE A 84 -16.35 -9.88 -5.91
N PHE A 85 -15.89 -10.00 -7.15
CA PHE A 85 -16.44 -10.96 -8.12
C PHE A 85 -15.94 -12.40 -7.91
N LEU A 86 -14.79 -12.58 -7.24
CA LEU A 86 -14.14 -13.87 -7.07
C LEU A 86 -14.33 -14.50 -5.68
N SER A 87 -14.61 -13.69 -4.64
CA SER A 87 -14.73 -14.18 -3.27
C SER A 87 -15.99 -15.05 -3.07
N PRO A 88 -15.89 -16.17 -2.33
CA PRO A 88 -17.03 -17.02 -2.01
C PRO A 88 -18.11 -16.29 -1.20
N GLN A 89 -19.38 -16.49 -1.54
CA GLN A 89 -20.52 -15.89 -0.83
C GLN A 89 -20.60 -16.41 0.61
N GLY A 90 -20.34 -15.54 1.59
CA GLY A 90 -20.43 -15.84 3.03
C GLY A 90 -21.53 -15.07 3.77
N ILE A 91 -21.88 -13.87 3.31
CA ILE A 91 -22.91 -12.99 3.87
C ILE A 91 -23.87 -12.51 2.78
N PRO A 92 -25.06 -11.98 3.13
CA PRO A 92 -25.95 -11.35 2.17
C PRO A 92 -25.24 -10.26 1.36
N ILE A 93 -25.50 -10.22 0.05
CA ILE A 93 -24.83 -9.32 -0.90
C ILE A 93 -24.94 -7.84 -0.49
N GLN A 94 -26.06 -7.44 0.13
CA GLN A 94 -26.24 -6.06 0.58
C GLN A 94 -25.24 -5.66 1.67
N MET A 95 -24.96 -6.57 2.61
CA MET A 95 -23.99 -6.35 3.70
C MET A 95 -22.55 -6.34 3.17
N ALA A 96 -22.26 -7.18 2.16
CA ALA A 96 -20.97 -7.17 1.49
C ALA A 96 -20.71 -5.85 0.74
N ILE A 97 -21.71 -5.34 0.03
CA ILE A 97 -21.60 -4.04 -0.66
C ILE A 97 -21.36 -2.92 0.35
N LEU A 98 -22.13 -2.88 1.45
CA LEU A 98 -22.00 -1.84 2.45
C LEU A 98 -20.60 -1.83 3.09
N SER A 99 -20.09 -2.98 3.52
CA SER A 99 -18.76 -3.09 4.12
C SER A 99 -17.63 -2.69 3.17
N ARG A 100 -17.70 -3.11 1.90
CA ARG A 100 -16.71 -2.74 0.87
C ARG A 100 -16.80 -1.26 0.50
N PHE A 101 -17.99 -0.68 0.51
CA PHE A 101 -18.19 0.75 0.30
C PHE A 101 -17.64 1.59 1.46
N THR A 102 -17.87 1.17 2.71
CA THR A 102 -17.26 1.79 3.89
C THR A 102 -15.74 1.73 3.81
N PHE A 103 -15.17 0.58 3.44
CA PHE A 103 -13.74 0.46 3.20
C PHE A 103 -13.25 1.44 2.12
N PHE A 104 -13.91 1.47 0.96
CA PHE A 104 -13.56 2.38 -0.12
C PHE A 104 -13.54 3.85 0.35
N LEU A 105 -14.55 4.29 1.09
CA LEU A 105 -14.62 5.65 1.63
C LEU A 105 -13.46 5.95 2.58
N LEU A 106 -13.20 5.05 3.54
CA LEU A 106 -12.09 5.22 4.50
C LEU A 106 -10.74 5.26 3.78
N PHE A 107 -10.56 4.37 2.81
CA PHE A 107 -9.34 4.27 2.01
C PHE A 107 -9.12 5.50 1.14
N PHE A 108 -10.19 6.03 0.54
CA PHE A 108 -10.17 7.26 -0.23
C PHE A 108 -9.82 8.48 0.62
N ILE A 109 -10.48 8.64 1.78
CA ILE A 109 -10.18 9.72 2.72
C ILE A 109 -8.72 9.65 3.16
N LEU A 110 -8.22 8.47 3.54
CA LEU A 110 -6.84 8.32 3.96
C LEU A 110 -5.85 8.63 2.82
N SER A 111 -6.14 8.18 1.60
CA SER A 111 -5.33 8.50 0.41
C SER A 111 -5.25 10.01 0.18
N LEU A 112 -6.36 10.74 0.31
CA LEU A 112 -6.37 12.20 0.20
C LEU A 112 -5.58 12.87 1.32
N VAL A 113 -5.74 12.41 2.57
CA VAL A 113 -4.98 12.93 3.72
C VAL A 113 -3.48 12.74 3.49
N LEU A 114 -3.04 11.53 3.11
CA LEU A 114 -1.62 11.26 2.84
C LEU A 114 -1.10 12.10 1.67
N CYS A 115 -1.88 12.24 0.60
CA CYS A 115 -1.51 13.05 -0.56
C CYS A 115 -1.37 14.54 -0.20
N THR A 116 -2.28 15.10 0.60
CA THR A 116 -2.21 16.50 1.04
C THR A 116 -1.04 16.77 1.99
N ILE A 117 -0.78 15.86 2.95
CA ILE A 117 0.40 15.95 3.83
C ILE A 117 1.68 15.90 3.00
N ARG A 118 1.77 14.98 2.05
CA ARG A 118 2.96 14.84 1.19
C ARG A 118 3.15 16.06 0.29
N GLY A 119 2.08 16.58 -0.29
CA GLY A 119 2.11 17.79 -1.12
C GLY A 119 2.55 19.04 -0.32
N ARG A 120 2.24 19.10 0.98
CA ARG A 120 2.74 20.15 1.88
C ARG A 120 4.23 20.03 2.15
N GLN A 121 4.72 18.82 2.48
CA GLN A 121 6.15 18.58 2.73
C GLN A 121 7.03 18.97 1.53
N ILE A 122 6.63 18.58 0.31
CA ILE A 122 7.39 18.91 -0.90
C ILE A 122 7.47 20.43 -1.11
N ARG A 123 6.40 21.17 -0.78
CA ARG A 123 6.38 22.63 -0.90
C ARG A 123 7.30 23.31 0.13
N GLU A 124 7.35 22.80 1.35
CA GLU A 124 8.23 23.31 2.40
C GLU A 124 9.71 23.06 2.09
N GLU A 125 10.08 21.95 1.45
CA GLU A 125 11.46 21.66 1.02
C GLU A 125 11.95 22.57 -0.13
N THR A 126 11.05 23.21 -0.87
CA THR A 126 11.38 24.07 -2.02
C THR A 126 11.48 25.57 -1.71
N LEU A 127 11.15 25.98 -0.48
CA LEU A 127 11.20 27.37 -0.01
C LEU A 127 12.47 27.64 0.81
#